data_AF-A0AAT9LSM9-F1
#
_entry.id   AF-A0AAT9LSM9-F1
#
_cell.length_a   1.000
_cell.length_b   1.000
_cell.length_c   1.000
_cell.angle_alpha   90.00
_cell.angle_beta   90.00
_cell.angle_gamma   90.00
#
_symmetry.space_group_name_H-M   'P 1'
#
loop_
_entity.id
_entity.type
_entity.pdbx_description
1 polymer ?
#
loop_
_entity_poly.entity_id
_entity_poly.type
_entity_poly.pdbx_seq_one_letter_code
_entity_poly.pdbx_strand_id
1 'polypeptide(L)'
;MYIGKKLAATAALIGAAVVGGVVAAGPATAAPLDVQGIHLTAGHNVGLYNDYNKVDNQDKAPVPDLLYSNNPNVPTDGIGADCWSDRGQAVIPGQPYWYHVVYEYYNHNGVKLQRYAWAYAPYVDNAYAKSINLVPYCNY
;
A
#
# COMPACT_ATOMS: atom_id res chain seq x y z
N MET A 1 -43.54 14.40 12.06
CA MET A 1 -43.58 13.49 10.90
C MET A 1 -42.47 12.48 11.10
N TYR A 2 -42.81 11.27 11.54
CA TYR A 2 -41.86 10.33 12.15
C TYR A 2 -41.17 9.41 11.13
N ILE A 3 -39.88 9.25 11.39
CA ILE A 3 -38.82 8.47 10.72
C ILE A 3 -39.25 7.03 10.39
N GLY A 4 -39.04 6.65 9.13
CA GLY A 4 -39.35 5.32 8.59
C GLY A 4 -38.25 4.28 8.87
N LYS A 5 -38.63 3.29 9.69
CA LYS A 5 -38.50 1.83 9.52
C LYS A 5 -37.15 1.25 9.02
N LYS A 6 -36.40 0.61 9.92
CA LYS A 6 -36.37 -0.85 10.22
C LYS A 6 -35.57 -1.68 9.20
N LEU A 7 -34.47 -2.28 9.65
CA LEU A 7 -34.24 -3.73 9.57
C LEU A 7 -33.12 -4.10 10.56
N ALA A 8 -33.49 -4.78 11.64
CA ALA A 8 -32.56 -5.47 12.53
C ALA A 8 -32.34 -6.88 11.95
N ALA A 9 -31.10 -7.28 11.72
CA ALA A 9 -30.75 -8.65 11.38
C ALA A 9 -30.12 -9.31 12.60
N THR A 10 -30.96 -10.02 13.35
CA THR A 10 -30.56 -10.97 14.40
C THR A 10 -29.92 -12.18 13.72
N ALA A 11 -28.61 -12.36 13.84
CA ALA A 11 -27.95 -13.60 13.43
C ALA A 11 -28.05 -14.61 14.58
N ALA A 12 -28.90 -15.62 14.40
CA ALA A 12 -29.05 -16.74 15.31
C ALA A 12 -27.79 -17.63 15.28
N LEU A 13 -27.15 -17.78 16.44
CA LEU A 13 -26.17 -18.83 16.70
C LEU A 13 -26.92 -20.16 16.83
N ILE A 14 -26.97 -20.94 15.76
CA ILE A 14 -27.38 -22.34 15.82
C ILE A 14 -26.11 -23.18 15.80
N GLY A 15 -25.80 -23.80 16.94
CA GLY A 15 -24.76 -24.81 17.04
C GLY A 15 -25.15 -26.08 16.29
N ALA A 16 -24.22 -26.59 15.50
CA ALA A 16 -24.25 -27.96 14.99
C ALA A 16 -22.83 -28.53 15.12
N ALA A 17 -22.65 -29.41 16.12
CA ALA A 17 -21.51 -30.31 16.15
C ALA A 17 -21.76 -31.42 15.13
N VAL A 18 -20.92 -31.50 14.09
CA VAL A 18 -20.85 -32.66 13.19
C VAL A 18 -19.39 -33.03 12.98
N VAL A 19 -19.14 -34.30 13.24
CA VAL A 19 -17.88 -35.04 13.21
C VAL A 19 -17.36 -35.16 11.78
N GLY A 20 -16.05 -35.00 11.59
CA GLY A 20 -15.29 -35.60 10.49
C GLY A 20 -15.63 -35.14 9.08
N GLY A 21 -15.05 -34.01 8.67
CA GLY A 21 -14.98 -33.61 7.27
C GLY A 21 -13.73 -32.78 7.08
N VAL A 22 -12.83 -33.23 6.20
CA VAL A 22 -11.66 -32.46 5.78
C VAL A 22 -12.16 -31.08 5.37
N VAL A 23 -11.82 -30.05 6.15
CA VAL A 23 -12.08 -28.68 5.75
C VAL A 23 -11.16 -28.46 4.57
N ALA A 24 -11.68 -28.65 3.36
CA ALA A 24 -11.07 -28.09 2.18
C ALA A 24 -11.02 -26.59 2.47
N ALA A 25 -9.83 -26.12 2.85
CA ALA A 25 -9.53 -24.70 2.89
C ALA A 25 -9.77 -24.22 1.46
N GLY A 26 -10.97 -23.67 1.22
CA GLY A 26 -11.22 -22.92 0.00
C GLY A 26 -10.10 -21.89 -0.12
N PRO A 27 -9.63 -21.59 -1.34
CA PRO A 27 -8.58 -20.59 -1.51
C PRO A 27 -8.98 -19.36 -0.72
N ALA A 28 -8.14 -18.96 0.23
CA ALA A 28 -8.32 -17.71 0.93
C ALA A 28 -8.27 -16.64 -0.16
N THR A 29 -9.44 -16.16 -0.56
CA THR A 29 -9.55 -14.96 -1.36
C THR A 29 -8.98 -13.86 -0.48
N ALA A 30 -7.72 -13.49 -0.73
CA ALA A 30 -7.13 -12.30 -0.15
C ALA A 30 -8.16 -11.19 -0.31
N ALA A 31 -8.54 -10.57 0.81
CA ALA A 31 -9.41 -9.41 0.77
C ALA A 31 -8.78 -8.45 -0.27
N PRO A 32 -9.55 -7.93 -1.25
CA PRO A 32 -9.01 -6.93 -2.14
C PRO A 32 -8.43 -5.84 -1.24
N LEU A 33 -7.15 -5.56 -1.39
CA LEU A 33 -6.48 -4.45 -0.74
C LEU A 33 -7.09 -3.17 -1.30
N ASP A 34 -8.30 -2.83 -0.87
CA ASP A 34 -8.82 -1.47 -0.87
C ASP A 34 -8.35 -0.79 0.43
N VAL A 35 -7.09 -1.09 0.80
CA VAL A 35 -6.37 -0.44 1.89
C VAL A 35 -5.97 0.90 1.32
N GLN A 36 -6.34 1.96 2.01
CA GLN A 36 -5.67 3.25 1.92
C GLN A 36 -4.17 2.98 1.76
N GLY A 37 -3.56 3.41 0.65
CA GLY A 37 -2.19 3.03 0.29
C GLY A 37 -1.18 3.26 1.41
N ILE A 38 0.04 2.74 1.26
CA ILE A 38 1.15 3.06 2.15
C ILE A 38 1.34 4.59 2.11
N HIS A 39 0.95 5.27 3.19
CA HIS A 39 1.05 6.71 3.30
C HIS A 39 2.50 7.13 3.52
N LEU A 40 2.86 8.31 3.02
CA LEU A 40 4.15 8.90 3.34
C LEU A 40 4.20 9.25 4.83
N THR A 41 5.17 8.72 5.56
CA THR A 41 5.40 9.04 6.97
C THR A 41 6.83 9.48 7.27
N ALA A 42 7.72 9.45 6.27
CA ALA A 42 9.14 9.77 6.44
C ALA A 42 9.45 11.28 6.52
N GLY A 43 8.47 12.16 6.27
CA GLY A 43 8.61 13.60 6.48
C GLY A 43 9.14 14.40 5.29
N HIS A 44 9.19 13.81 4.10
CA HIS A 44 9.64 14.47 2.87
C HIS A 44 8.88 13.93 1.66
N ASN A 45 8.98 14.63 0.52
CA ASN A 45 8.36 14.18 -0.73
C ASN A 45 9.05 12.93 -1.27
N VAL A 46 8.34 12.16 -2.09
CA VAL A 46 8.84 10.91 -2.66
C VAL A 46 8.72 10.93 -4.17
N GLY A 47 9.85 10.68 -4.84
CA GLY A 47 9.91 10.44 -6.28
C GLY A 47 9.72 8.96 -6.62
N LEU A 48 9.18 8.73 -7.80
CA LEU A 48 9.03 7.41 -8.40
C LEU A 48 10.03 7.25 -9.55
N TYR A 49 10.59 6.06 -9.71
CA TYR A 49 11.62 5.74 -10.70
C TYR A 49 11.19 4.54 -11.54
N ASN A 50 11.55 4.48 -12.81
CA ASN A 50 11.20 3.33 -13.65
C ASN A 50 12.07 2.10 -13.33
N ASP A 51 13.28 2.32 -12.84
CA ASP A 51 14.28 1.33 -12.44
C ASP A 51 14.85 1.67 -11.05
N TYR A 52 14.61 0.80 -10.08
CA TYR A 52 15.11 0.90 -8.70
C TYR A 52 16.64 0.79 -8.57
N ASN A 53 17.36 0.54 -9.67
CA ASN A 53 18.82 0.61 -9.76
C ASN A 53 19.35 1.93 -10.30
N LYS A 54 18.48 2.86 -10.73
CA LYS A 54 18.86 4.13 -11.35
C LYS A 54 18.13 5.30 -10.71
N VAL A 55 18.78 5.92 -9.74
CA VAL A 55 18.22 7.07 -9.02
C VAL A 55 18.72 8.38 -9.64
N ASP A 56 18.24 8.68 -10.85
CA ASP A 56 18.56 9.93 -11.55
C ASP A 56 17.31 10.57 -12.19
N ASN A 57 17.44 11.82 -12.64
CA ASN A 57 16.32 12.57 -13.24
C ASN A 57 15.86 12.01 -14.59
N GLN A 58 16.67 11.21 -15.28
CA GLN A 58 16.30 10.60 -16.56
C GLN A 58 15.41 9.37 -16.35
N ASP A 59 15.64 8.65 -15.26
CA ASP A 59 14.87 7.46 -14.89
C ASP A 59 13.64 7.77 -14.03
N LYS A 60 13.56 8.98 -13.47
CA LYS A 60 12.37 9.45 -12.76
C LYS A 60 11.11 9.27 -13.62
N ALA A 61 10.11 8.61 -13.06
CA ALA A 61 8.81 8.46 -13.71
C ALA A 61 8.22 9.85 -13.99
N PRO A 62 7.55 10.07 -15.14
CA PRO A 62 7.04 11.37 -15.56
C PRO A 62 5.76 11.76 -14.81
N VAL A 63 5.80 11.71 -13.48
CA VAL A 63 4.72 12.00 -12.54
C VAL A 63 5.23 12.98 -11.48
N PRO A 64 4.35 13.85 -10.94
CA PRO A 64 4.69 14.67 -9.80
C PRO A 64 5.14 13.83 -8.60
N ASP A 65 6.05 14.39 -7.81
CA ASP A 65 6.42 13.76 -6.54
C ASP A 65 5.21 13.68 -5.61
N LEU A 66 5.14 12.59 -4.85
CA LEU A 66 4.16 12.43 -3.78
C LEU A 66 4.50 13.40 -2.66
N LEU A 67 3.49 14.12 -2.18
CA LEU A 67 3.65 15.18 -1.21
C LEU A 67 3.41 14.67 0.21
N TYR A 68 4.41 14.90 1.06
CA TYR A 68 4.23 14.76 2.50
C TYR A 68 3.60 16.03 3.08
N SER A 69 2.61 15.87 3.95
CA SER A 69 1.95 16.98 4.67
C SER A 69 1.88 16.70 6.16
N ASN A 70 2.43 17.60 6.97
CA ASN A 70 2.24 17.60 8.42
C ASN A 70 0.96 18.34 8.86
N ASN A 71 0.20 18.92 7.92
CA ASN A 71 -1.04 19.62 8.21
C ASN A 71 -2.18 18.60 8.34
N PRO A 72 -2.86 18.49 9.50
CA PRO A 72 -3.93 17.51 9.69
C PRO A 72 -5.13 17.73 8.75
N ASN A 73 -5.26 18.90 8.13
CA ASN A 73 -6.32 19.20 7.17
C ASN A 73 -5.94 18.91 5.72
N VAL A 74 -4.67 18.60 5.43
CA VAL A 74 -4.20 18.23 4.09
C VAL A 74 -3.65 16.81 4.20
N PRO A 75 -4.39 15.81 3.70
CA PRO A 75 -3.96 14.42 3.83
C PRO A 75 -2.66 14.20 3.07
N THR A 76 -1.77 13.43 3.67
CA THR A 76 -0.51 13.04 3.04
C THR A 76 -0.76 12.03 1.93
N ASP A 77 -0.05 12.18 0.83
CA ASP A 77 -0.09 11.26 -0.31
C ASP A 77 0.40 9.87 0.07
N GLY A 78 0.24 8.91 -0.84
CA GLY A 78 0.67 7.53 -0.61
C GLY A 78 0.84 6.73 -1.89
N ILE A 79 1.20 5.47 -1.72
CA ILE A 79 1.38 4.50 -2.81
C ILE A 79 0.56 3.23 -2.57
N GLY A 80 0.11 2.61 -3.64
CA GLY A 80 -0.23 1.20 -3.64
C GLY A 80 0.98 0.44 -4.14
N ALA A 81 1.49 -0.50 -3.35
CA ALA A 81 2.62 -1.34 -3.73
C ALA A 81 2.18 -2.82 -3.71
N ASP A 82 2.69 -3.59 -4.66
CA ASP A 82 2.43 -5.03 -4.76
C ASP A 82 3.57 -5.89 -4.18
N CYS A 83 4.81 -5.39 -4.18
CA CYS A 83 5.95 -6.05 -3.56
C CYS A 83 7.09 -5.09 -3.17
N TRP A 84 8.12 -5.62 -2.49
CA TRP A 84 9.36 -4.92 -2.16
C TRP A 84 10.61 -5.69 -2.60
N SER A 85 11.72 -4.99 -2.85
CA SER A 85 13.02 -5.55 -3.22
C SER A 85 14.15 -4.95 -2.37
N ASP A 86 15.17 -5.75 -2.06
CA ASP A 86 16.45 -5.34 -1.47
C ASP A 86 17.59 -5.27 -2.51
N ARG A 87 17.28 -5.48 -3.79
CA ARG A 87 18.26 -5.54 -4.87
C ARG A 87 18.55 -4.19 -5.50
N GLY A 88 17.92 -3.12 -5.02
CA GLY A 88 18.05 -1.78 -5.60
C GLY A 88 19.28 -1.01 -5.18
N GLN A 89 19.44 0.15 -5.80
CA GLN A 89 20.44 1.11 -5.38
C GLN A 89 20.11 1.61 -3.97
N ALA A 90 21.10 1.56 -3.06
CA ALA A 90 20.96 2.13 -1.73
C ALA A 90 21.12 3.66 -1.81
N VAL A 91 20.02 4.41 -1.64
CA VAL A 91 20.07 5.88 -1.54
C VAL A 91 20.68 6.30 -0.18
N ILE A 92 20.34 5.55 0.88
CA ILE A 92 20.98 5.62 2.19
C ILE A 92 21.84 4.37 2.37
N PRO A 93 23.10 4.48 2.83
CA PRO A 93 23.95 3.32 3.09
C PRO A 93 23.27 2.27 3.96
N GLY A 94 23.27 1.01 3.48
CA GLY A 94 22.70 -0.14 4.21
C GLY A 94 21.18 -0.30 4.13
N GLN A 95 20.48 0.51 3.32
CA GLN A 95 19.02 0.43 3.17
C GLN A 95 18.60 0.30 1.70
N PRO A 96 18.92 -0.80 0.98
CA PRO A 96 18.61 -0.94 -0.44
C PRO A 96 17.14 -1.31 -0.71
N TYR A 97 16.21 -0.82 0.11
CA TYR A 97 14.81 -1.26 0.08
C TYR A 97 13.97 -0.39 -0.84
N TRP A 98 13.22 -1.04 -1.72
CA TRP A 98 12.36 -0.39 -2.71
C TRP A 98 10.99 -1.05 -2.75
N TYR A 99 9.94 -0.26 -2.89
CA TYR A 99 8.59 -0.73 -3.15
C TYR A 99 8.29 -0.66 -4.64
N HIS A 100 7.79 -1.75 -5.21
CA HIS A 100 7.22 -1.73 -6.54
C HIS A 100 5.80 -1.18 -6.45
N VAL A 101 5.61 -0.02 -7.06
CA VAL A 101 4.39 0.77 -7.01
C VAL A 101 3.50 0.38 -8.17
N VAL A 102 2.20 0.24 -7.90
CA VAL A 102 1.14 -0.03 -8.88
C VAL A 102 0.11 1.10 -8.94
N TYR A 103 -0.03 1.86 -7.85
CA TYR A 103 -0.90 3.03 -7.77
C TYR A 103 -0.25 4.18 -6.99
N GLU A 104 -0.58 5.40 -7.38
CA GLU A 104 -0.27 6.62 -6.66
C GLU A 104 -1.56 7.21 -6.08
N TYR A 105 -1.50 7.68 -4.83
CA TYR A 105 -2.60 8.33 -4.15
C TYR A 105 -2.21 9.78 -3.84
N TYR A 106 -2.68 10.71 -4.65
CA TYR A 106 -2.56 12.15 -4.40
C TYR A 106 -3.73 12.60 -3.52
N ASN A 107 -3.68 12.24 -2.24
CA ASN A 107 -4.76 12.51 -1.30
C ASN A 107 -5.02 14.02 -1.17
N HIS A 108 -4.00 14.85 -1.35
CA HIS A 108 -4.13 16.31 -1.28
C HIS A 108 -5.09 16.90 -2.32
N ASN A 109 -5.34 16.21 -3.43
CA ASN A 109 -6.27 16.64 -4.48
C ASN A 109 -7.32 15.56 -4.87
N GLY A 110 -7.34 14.43 -4.16
CA GLY A 110 -8.29 13.33 -4.37
C GLY A 110 -8.05 12.50 -5.63
N VAL A 111 -6.83 12.52 -6.19
CA VAL A 111 -6.51 11.79 -7.43
C VAL A 111 -5.83 10.45 -7.12
N LYS A 112 -6.23 9.41 -7.86
CA LYS A 112 -5.56 8.10 -7.90
C LYS A 112 -5.09 7.83 -9.32
N LEU A 113 -3.79 7.56 -9.50
CA LEU A 113 -3.22 7.20 -10.80
C LEU A 113 -2.68 5.76 -10.75
N GLN A 114 -2.86 5.00 -11.81
CA GLN A 114 -2.22 3.69 -11.96
C GLN A 114 -0.86 3.89 -12.61
N ARG A 115 0.21 3.46 -11.93
CA ARG A 115 1.58 3.61 -12.42
C ARG A 115 2.44 2.46 -11.90
N TYR A 116 3.17 1.84 -12.82
CA TYR A 116 4.23 0.88 -12.50
C TYR A 116 5.55 1.62 -12.42
N ALA A 117 6.13 1.65 -11.23
CA ALA A 117 7.37 2.34 -10.92
C ALA A 117 7.92 1.82 -9.59
N TRP A 118 8.98 2.45 -9.10
CA TRP A 118 9.64 2.10 -7.85
C TRP A 118 9.79 3.32 -6.96
N ALA A 119 9.44 3.15 -5.69
CA ALA A 119 9.64 4.16 -4.65
C ALA A 119 10.64 3.64 -3.61
N TYR A 120 11.57 4.49 -3.18
CA TYR A 120 12.54 4.12 -2.17
C TYR A 120 11.84 3.95 -0.82
N ALA A 121 11.82 2.73 -0.28
CA ALA A 121 10.96 2.36 0.85
C ALA A 121 11.26 3.16 2.15
N PRO A 122 12.53 3.45 2.51
CA PRO A 122 12.82 4.31 3.66
C PRO A 122 12.21 5.71 3.53
N TYR A 123 12.04 6.18 2.29
CA TYR A 123 11.50 7.50 1.98
C TYR A 123 9.96 7.52 1.97
N VAL A 124 9.31 6.37 1.81
CA VAL A 124 7.85 6.29 1.91
C VAL A 124 7.45 6.23 3.38
N ASP A 125 7.83 5.16 4.07
CA ASP A 125 7.32 4.86 5.41
C ASP A 125 8.41 4.32 6.37
N ASN A 126 9.67 4.69 6.12
CA ASN A 126 10.83 4.10 6.81
C ASN A 126 10.94 2.58 6.63
N ALA A 127 10.49 2.05 5.48
CA ALA A 127 10.41 0.62 5.18
C ALA A 127 9.50 -0.18 6.15
N TYR A 128 8.52 0.49 6.77
CA TYR A 128 7.64 -0.12 7.76
C TYR A 128 6.75 -1.21 7.15
N ALA A 129 6.11 -0.96 6.00
CA ALA A 129 5.27 -1.93 5.30
C ALA A 129 6.01 -3.22 4.97
N LYS A 130 7.29 -3.13 4.58
CA LYS A 130 8.18 -4.31 4.49
C LYS A 130 8.32 -5.01 5.85
N SER A 131 8.64 -4.26 6.92
CA SER A 131 8.95 -4.83 8.24
C SER A 131 7.80 -5.63 8.86
N ILE A 132 6.55 -5.27 8.54
CA ILE A 132 5.35 -5.96 9.03
C ILE A 132 4.77 -6.96 8.02
N ASN A 133 5.48 -7.23 6.92
CA ASN A 133 5.01 -8.07 5.80
C ASN A 133 3.67 -7.60 5.20
N LEU A 134 3.41 -6.28 5.18
CA LEU A 134 2.25 -5.71 4.48
C LEU A 134 2.37 -5.87 2.97
N VAL A 135 3.62 -5.81 2.47
CA VAL A 135 3.97 -6.11 1.08
C VAL A 135 4.93 -7.31 1.03
N PRO A 136 4.71 -8.28 0.12
CA PRO A 136 5.60 -9.42 -0.06
C PRO A 136 6.90 -9.03 -0.76
N TYR A 137 7.90 -9.92 -0.72
CA TYR A 137 9.12 -9.75 -1.52
C TYR A 137 8.84 -9.97 -3.02
N CYS A 138 9.48 -9.18 -3.88
CA CYS A 138 9.39 -9.32 -5.33
C CYS A 138 10.14 -10.59 -5.80
N ASN A 139 9.41 -11.57 -6.35
CA ASN A 139 9.97 -12.85 -6.79
C ASN A 139 10.11 -12.97 -8.32
N TYR A 140 10.55 -11.89 -8.97
CA TYR A 140 10.79 -11.84 -10.43
C TYR A 140 12.25 -11.57 -10.76
#